data_AF-A0A854CHE2-F1
#
_entry.id   AF-A0A854CHE2-F1
#
_cell.length_a   1.000
_cell.length_b   1.000
_cell.length_c   1.000
_cell.angle_alpha   90.00
_cell.angle_beta   90.00
_cell.angle_gamma   90.00
#
_symmetry.space_group_name_H-M   'P 1'
#
loop_
_entity.id
_entity.type
_entity.pdbx_description
1 polymer ?
#
loop_
_entity_poly.entity_id
_entity_poly.type
_entity_poly.pdbx_seq_one_letter_code
_entity_poly.pdbx_strand_id
1 'polypeptide(L)' 'MIQDSTWNGGYCNSVQVTNTGTVSGTWSISLTVTGTVNNAWNVTWSQSGTTLQASGVDFNRTLAAGATAEFGYCAAS' A
#
# COMPACT_ATOMS: atom_id res chain seq x y z
N MET A 1 -1.35 8.93 2.75
CA MET A 1 -0.12 8.52 2.05
C MET A 1 0.94 9.58 2.31
N ILE A 2 2.18 9.17 2.50
CA ILE A 2 3.33 10.04 2.70
C ILE A 2 4.30 9.75 1.57
N GLN A 3 4.87 10.78 0.95
CA GLN A 3 5.93 10.62 -0.04
C GLN A 3 7.27 10.67 0.67
N ASP A 4 7.99 9.55 0.64
CA ASP A 4 9.24 9.37 1.40
C ASP A 4 10.44 9.89 0.61
N SER A 5 10.40 9.74 -0.72
CA SER A 5 11.44 10.23 -1.62
C SER A 5 10.94 10.43 -3.04
N THR A 6 11.65 11.28 -3.78
CA THR A 6 11.38 11.56 -5.20
C THR A 6 12.69 11.85 -5.92
N TRP A 7 12.77 11.43 -7.18
CA TRP A 7 13.89 11.71 -8.07
C TRP A 7 13.37 11.86 -9.51
N ASN A 8 14.28 12.16 -10.44
CA ASN A 8 13.91 12.23 -11.85
C ASN A 8 13.50 10.85 -12.37
N GLY A 9 12.20 10.66 -12.60
CA GLY A 9 11.63 9.43 -13.12
C GLY A 9 11.13 8.43 -12.07
N GLY A 10 11.09 8.76 -10.77
CA GLY A 10 10.53 7.85 -9.78
C GLY A 10 10.32 8.44 -8.38
N TYR A 11 9.62 7.66 -7.55
CA TYR A 11 9.27 8.04 -6.18
C TYR A 11 9.06 6.81 -5.30
N CYS A 12 9.10 7.02 -3.97
CA CYS A 12 8.64 6.04 -2.99
C CYS A 12 7.62 6.68 -2.03
N ASN A 13 6.59 5.91 -1.69
CA ASN A 13 5.51 6.33 -0.79
C ASN A 13 5.27 5.29 0.31
N SER A 14 4.94 5.79 1.49
CA SER A 14 4.38 5.03 2.60
C SER A 14 2.86 5.22 2.69
N VAL A 15 2.15 4.13 2.95
CA VAL A 15 0.69 4.04 2.95
C VAL A 15 0.22 3.43 4.26
N GLN A 16 -0.68 4.14 4.93
CA GLN A 16 -1.37 3.66 6.10
C GLN A 16 -2.77 3.18 5.75
N VAL A 17 -3.13 2.00 6.24
CA VAL A 17 -4.42 1.36 6.07
C VAL A 17 -5.07 1.22 7.44
N THR A 18 -6.10 2.00 7.70
CA THR A 18 -6.83 1.97 8.98
C THR A 18 -8.15 1.22 8.81
N ASN A 19 -8.42 0.29 9.73
CA ASN A 19 -9.74 -0.33 9.83
C ASN A 19 -10.72 0.66 10.51
N THR A 20 -11.55 1.31 9.71
CA THR A 20 -12.59 2.25 10.17
C THR A 20 -13.89 1.55 10.57
N GLY A 21 -13.96 0.23 10.48
CA GLY A 21 -15.08 -0.57 10.96
C GLY A 21 -15.07 -0.76 12.47
N THR A 22 -16.06 -1.49 12.97
CA THR A 22 -16.25 -1.77 14.40
C THR A 22 -15.78 -3.16 14.83
N VAL A 23 -15.31 -3.99 13.89
CA VAL A 23 -14.83 -5.35 14.13
C VAL A 23 -13.49 -5.60 13.45
N SER A 24 -12.75 -6.61 13.94
CA SER A 24 -11.51 -7.04 13.31
C SER A 24 -11.74 -7.62 11.92
N GLY A 25 -10.82 -7.38 10.99
CA GLY A 25 -10.91 -7.92 9.63
C GLY A 25 -9.56 -7.93 8.91
N THR A 26 -9.53 -8.54 7.73
CA THR A 26 -8.37 -8.49 6.84
C THR A 26 -8.49 -7.36 5.83
N TRP A 27 -7.38 -6.67 5.52
CA TRP A 27 -7.41 -5.55 4.58
C TRP A 27 -6.94 -5.91 3.16
N SER A 28 -7.59 -5.29 2.19
CA SER A 28 -7.22 -5.23 0.78
C SER A 28 -7.72 -3.92 0.21
N ILE A 29 -6.86 -3.19 -0.49
CA ILE A 29 -7.17 -1.86 -1.05
C ILE A 29 -6.71 -1.74 -2.51
N SER A 30 -7.21 -0.70 -3.16
CA SER A 30 -6.84 -0.30 -4.51
C SER A 30 -6.32 1.14 -4.49
N LEU A 31 -5.20 1.39 -5.14
CA LEU A 31 -4.59 2.72 -5.28
C LEU A 31 -4.34 3.04 -6.75
N THR A 32 -4.57 4.29 -7.14
CA THR A 32 -4.07 4.79 -8.42
C THR A 32 -2.61 5.21 -8.26
N VAL A 33 -1.73 4.70 -9.12
CA VAL A 33 -0.29 4.98 -9.14
C VAL A 33 0.13 5.57 -10.48
N THR A 34 1.15 6.42 -10.46
CA THR A 34 1.77 6.98 -11.68
C THR A 34 3.05 6.21 -11.96
N GLY A 35 3.20 5.68 -13.17
CA GLY A 35 4.32 4.81 -13.53
C GLY A 35 4.09 3.34 -13.14
N THR A 36 5.17 2.58 -13.12
CA THR A 36 5.18 1.14 -12.82
C THR A 36 5.80 0.91 -11.46
N VAL A 37 5.06 0.24 -10.57
CA VAL A 37 5.57 -0.22 -9.27
C VAL A 37 6.62 -1.28 -9.52
N ASN A 38 7.83 -1.02 -9.05
CA ASN A 38 8.98 -1.91 -9.22
C ASN A 38 9.48 -2.48 -7.89
N ASN A 39 9.04 -1.93 -6.76
CA ASN A 39 9.36 -2.44 -5.42
C ASN A 39 8.21 -2.13 -4.44
N ALA A 40 7.92 -3.05 -3.54
CA ALA A 40 7.02 -2.80 -2.41
C ALA A 40 7.36 -3.74 -1.24
N TRP A 41 7.09 -3.28 -0.02
CA TRP A 41 7.38 -4.02 1.21
C TRP A 41 6.17 -4.06 2.13
N ASN A 42 6.11 -5.07 3.00
CA ASN A 42 5.00 -5.29 3.94
C ASN A 42 3.62 -5.46 3.27
N VAL A 43 3.58 -5.89 2.00
CA VAL A 43 2.35 -5.97 1.20
C VAL A 43 2.45 -7.07 0.14
N THR A 44 1.34 -7.76 -0.11
CA THR A 44 1.13 -8.54 -1.33
C THR A 44 0.52 -7.61 -2.37
N TRP A 45 1.09 -7.53 -3.57
CA TRP A 45 0.66 -6.54 -4.55
C TRP A 45 0.64 -7.06 -5.99
N SER A 46 -0.18 -6.42 -6.81
CA SER A 46 -0.21 -6.57 -8.26
C SER A 46 -0.64 -5.25 -8.90
N GLN A 47 -0.11 -4.90 -10.05
CA GLN A 47 -0.51 -3.71 -10.80
C GLN A 47 -1.14 -4.07 -12.14
N SER A 48 -2.24 -3.41 -12.50
CA SER A 48 -2.85 -3.46 -13.83
C SER A 48 -3.13 -2.04 -14.31
N GLY A 49 -2.49 -1.63 -15.41
CA GLY A 49 -2.52 -0.23 -15.84
C GLY A 49 -2.00 0.69 -14.74
N THR A 50 -2.78 1.69 -14.34
CA THR A 50 -2.46 2.61 -13.24
C THR A 50 -3.00 2.14 -11.88
N THR A 51 -3.61 0.95 -11.80
CA THR A 51 -4.23 0.46 -10.56
C THR A 51 -3.32 -0.54 -9.85
N LEU A 52 -2.88 -0.17 -8.64
CA LEU A 52 -2.18 -1.04 -7.71
C LEU A 52 -3.19 -1.69 -6.75
N GLN A 53 -3.30 -3.02 -6.80
CA GLN A 53 -3.98 -3.82 -5.80
C GLN A 53 -2.98 -4.19 -4.70
N ALA A 54 -3.35 -3.95 -3.44
CA ALA A 54 -2.50 -4.18 -2.28
C ALA A 54 -3.29 -4.88 -1.17
N SER A 55 -2.75 -5.95 -0.60
CA SER A 55 -3.33 -6.67 0.53
C SER A 55 -2.27 -7.04 1.55
N GLY A 56 -2.70 -7.21 2.81
CA GLY A 56 -1.77 -7.46 3.90
C GLY A 56 -1.05 -8.81 3.80
N VAL A 57 0.17 -8.84 4.31
CA VAL A 57 0.98 -10.04 4.51
C VAL A 57 0.71 -10.64 5.89
N ASP A 58 1.26 -11.83 6.17
CA ASP A 58 1.00 -12.61 7.38
C ASP A 58 0.97 -11.81 8.68
N PHE A 59 1.95 -10.94 8.90
CA PHE A 59 2.09 -10.21 10.15
C PHE A 59 1.21 -8.96 10.26
N ASN A 60 0.71 -8.41 9.15
CA ASN A 60 -0.07 -7.15 9.16
C ASN A 60 -1.45 -7.26 8.52
N ARG A 61 -1.87 -8.43 8.02
CA ARG A 61 -3.14 -8.56 7.29
C ARG A 61 -4.36 -8.31 8.15
N THR A 62 -4.32 -8.61 9.45
CA THR A 62 -5.47 -8.51 10.36
C THR A 62 -5.39 -7.22 11.15
N LEU A 63 -6.44 -6.40 11.05
CA LEU A 63 -6.58 -5.15 11.79
C LEU A 63 -7.81 -5.21 12.68
N ALA A 64 -7.61 -5.04 13.99
CA ALA A 64 -8.69 -4.76 14.92
C ALA A 64 -9.40 -3.44 14.56
N ALA A 65 -10.58 -3.19 15.13
CA ALA A 65 -11.29 -1.92 14.95
C ALA A 65 -10.39 -0.74 15.37
N GLY A 66 -10.24 0.25 14.49
CA GLY A 66 -9.37 1.42 14.70
C GLY A 66 -7.87 1.16 14.55
N ALA A 67 -7.43 -0.09 14.31
CA ALA A 67 -6.03 -0.40 14.10
C ALA A 67 -5.56 0.01 12.69
N THR A 68 -4.26 0.28 12.57
CA THR A 68 -3.61 0.70 11.32
C THR A 68 -2.47 -0.25 10.97
N ALA A 69 -2.40 -0.66 9.71
CA ALA A 69 -1.21 -1.27 9.09
C ALA A 69 -0.49 -0.23 8.24
N GLU A 70 0.81 -0.42 8.05
CA GLU A 70 1.63 0.38 7.15
C GLU A 70 2.37 -0.50 6.15
N PHE A 71 2.41 -0.05 4.90
CA PHE A 71 3.24 -0.61 3.83
C PHE A 71 3.82 0.52 3.00
N GLY A 72 4.80 0.21 2.15
CA GLY A 72 5.30 1.19 1.20
C GLY A 72 5.63 0.57 -0.16
N TYR A 73 5.77 1.45 -1.14
CA TYR A 73 6.09 1.09 -2.51
C TYR A 73 6.91 2.17 -3.20
N CYS A 74 7.69 1.78 -4.20
CA CYS A 74 8.33 2.68 -5.14
C CYS A 74 7.79 2.44 -6.55
N ALA A 75 7.70 3.50 -7.35
CA ALA A 75 7.31 3.44 -8.75
C ALA A 75 8.17 4.36 -9.61
N ALA A 76 8.31 4.00 -10.88
CA ALA A 76 9.07 4.76 -11.86
C ALA A 76 8.36 4.81 -13.22
N SER A 77 8.62 5.86 -14.00
CA SER A 77 8.08 6.07 -15.35
C SER A 77 9.05 5.60 -16.43
#